data_AF-A0A959FK71-F1
#
_entry.id   AF-A0A959FK71-F1
#
_cell.length_a   1.000
_cell.length_b   1.000
_cell.length_c   1.000
_cell.angle_alpha   90.00
_cell.angle_beta   90.00
_cell.angle_gamma   90.00
#
_symmetry.space_group_name_H-M   'P 1'
#
loop_
_entity.id
_entity.type
_entity.pdbx_description
1 polymer ?
#
loop_
_entity_poly.entity_id
_entity_poly.type
_entity_poly.pdbx_seq_one_letter_code
_entity_poly.pdbx_strand_id
1 'polypeptide(L)'
;MTMKVKTIKAAGVFLGIAASLVAATALYSCVTGERLMKVTARVVDDGGTPVDAASISLVFGSYENVASGKTGRDGSFTAERLNHDLWCDVNVRKDGYYDATLHPSVLMEKTDGVRWLPWNPEVTLVLKRKINPAAMYACPQHSWILPGEAKRAEFDLAACDWLPPYGSGVVADLVLEVLETEYPVLAGDGSRGWKSKVRLSFSNPKDGLVVVPVDPTGERTSRLLLPQTAPENGYQPELVIASGLPDPVAAGGEKVSAGVMSDWGLIFRVRSKVDEKGEVVSSLYGKMNYPPLLLFDWEADEGKISWNLEYYLNPEPNSRALEFDTKKNLLKAEGRLDWVHVINP
;
A
#
# COMPACT_ATOMS: atom_id res chain seq x y z
N MET A 1 29.54 64.87 -43.66
CA MET A 1 28.09 64.66 -43.45
C MET A 1 27.93 63.42 -42.60
N THR A 2 27.78 63.58 -41.29
CA THR A 2 27.89 62.52 -40.27
C THR A 2 26.49 62.00 -39.92
N MET A 3 26.16 60.77 -40.29
CA MET A 3 24.91 60.12 -39.87
C MET A 3 25.05 59.56 -38.45
N LYS A 4 24.29 60.13 -37.51
CA LYS A 4 24.03 59.52 -36.19
C LYS A 4 22.92 58.49 -36.34
N VAL A 5 23.25 57.20 -36.19
CA VAL A 5 22.26 56.13 -36.03
C VAL A 5 21.75 56.19 -34.59
N LYS A 6 20.45 56.45 -34.41
CA LYS A 6 19.77 56.37 -33.11
C LYS A 6 19.49 54.89 -32.80
N THR A 7 20.17 54.35 -31.81
CA THR A 7 19.84 53.06 -31.20
C THR A 7 18.49 53.18 -30.50
N ILE A 8 17.45 52.56 -31.07
CA ILE A 8 16.11 52.48 -30.46
C ILE A 8 16.15 51.42 -29.35
N LYS A 9 15.62 51.79 -28.18
CA LYS A 9 15.55 50.98 -26.95
C LYS A 9 14.75 49.70 -27.16
N ALA A 10 15.43 48.57 -27.36
CA ALA A 10 14.82 47.23 -27.39
C ALA A 10 14.25 46.76 -26.03
N ALA A 11 14.64 47.39 -24.91
CA ALA A 11 14.21 47.00 -23.57
C ALA A 11 12.72 47.24 -23.27
N GLY A 12 12.08 48.20 -23.94
CA GLY A 12 10.66 48.54 -23.68
C GLY A 12 9.66 47.56 -24.29
N VAL A 13 10.01 46.91 -25.41
CA VAL A 13 9.13 45.96 -26.10
C VAL A 13 9.11 44.61 -25.38
N PHE A 14 10.24 44.16 -24.84
CA PHE A 14 10.31 42.94 -24.03
C PHE A 14 9.53 43.07 -22.71
N LEU A 15 9.56 44.23 -22.05
CA LEU A 15 8.78 44.47 -20.83
C LEU A 15 7.26 44.48 -21.11
N GLY A 16 6.84 45.08 -22.22
CA GLY A 16 5.42 45.13 -22.61
C GLY A 16 4.83 43.74 -22.90
N ILE A 17 5.57 42.90 -23.63
CA ILE A 17 5.14 41.52 -23.95
C ILE A 17 5.06 40.68 -22.67
N ALA A 18 6.05 40.78 -21.78
CA ALA A 18 6.04 40.06 -20.51
C ALA A 18 4.87 40.49 -19.60
N ALA A 19 4.58 41.79 -19.50
CA ALA A 19 3.47 42.29 -18.71
C ALA A 19 2.10 41.87 -19.28
N SER A 20 1.94 41.87 -20.62
CA SER A 20 0.71 41.40 -21.26
C SER A 20 0.49 39.89 -21.10
N LEU A 21 1.57 39.09 -21.07
CA LEU A 21 1.47 37.65 -20.85
C LEU A 21 1.00 37.37 -19.42
N VAL A 22 1.59 38.03 -18.42
CA VAL A 22 1.20 37.92 -17.00
C VAL A 22 -0.25 38.34 -16.76
N ALA A 23 -0.70 39.42 -17.41
CA ALA A 23 -2.09 39.86 -17.32
C ALA A 23 -3.08 38.86 -17.96
N ALA A 24 -2.72 38.26 -19.10
CA ALA A 24 -3.52 37.23 -19.75
C ALA A 24 -3.64 35.96 -18.88
N THR A 25 -2.56 35.54 -18.21
CA THR A 25 -2.60 34.39 -17.29
C THR A 25 -3.47 34.68 -16.06
N ALA A 26 -3.40 35.88 -15.51
CA ALA A 26 -4.23 36.29 -14.37
C ALA A 26 -5.72 36.36 -14.72
N LEU A 27 -6.07 36.86 -15.91
CA LEU A 27 -7.44 36.88 -16.42
C LEU A 27 -7.97 35.47 -16.70
N TYR A 28 -7.16 34.60 -17.34
CA TYR A 28 -7.54 33.21 -17.61
C TYR A 28 -7.78 32.43 -16.32
N SER A 29 -6.91 32.62 -15.32
CA SER A 29 -7.04 32.06 -13.98
C SER A 29 -8.32 32.54 -13.28
N CYS A 30 -8.64 33.83 -13.37
CA CYS A 30 -9.85 34.40 -12.76
C CYS A 30 -11.15 33.83 -13.38
N VAL A 31 -11.15 33.54 -14.69
CA VAL A 31 -12.32 33.04 -15.43
C VAL A 31 -12.49 31.52 -15.29
N THR A 32 -11.42 30.75 -15.26
CA THR A 32 -11.47 29.26 -15.22
C THR A 32 -11.47 28.68 -13.81
N GLY A 33 -11.03 29.46 -12.81
CA GLY A 33 -10.80 28.96 -11.45
C GLY A 33 -9.46 28.22 -11.29
N GLU A 34 -8.71 27.96 -12.36
CA GLU A 34 -7.40 27.32 -12.28
C GLU A 34 -6.37 28.27 -11.65
N ARG A 35 -5.44 27.71 -10.88
CA ARG A 35 -4.33 28.43 -10.25
C ARG A 35 -3.03 27.70 -10.56
N LEU A 36 -1.91 28.42 -10.60
CA LEU A 36 -0.62 27.78 -10.78
C LEU A 36 -0.29 26.92 -9.55
N MET A 37 0.01 25.65 -9.80
CA MET A 37 0.55 24.72 -8.82
C MET A 37 1.99 24.39 -9.23
N LYS A 38 2.91 24.45 -8.28
CA LYS A 38 4.29 24.01 -8.45
C LYS A 38 4.62 23.00 -7.37
N VAL A 39 5.27 21.89 -7.72
CA VAL A 39 5.63 20.82 -6.79
C VAL A 39 7.05 20.36 -7.10
N THR A 40 7.84 20.10 -6.06
CA THR A 40 9.15 19.43 -6.16
C THR A 40 9.07 18.07 -5.49
N ALA A 41 9.38 17.01 -6.23
CA ALA A 41 9.52 15.67 -5.70
C ALA A 41 11.01 15.35 -5.53
N ARG A 42 11.38 14.87 -4.35
CA ARG A 42 12.73 14.38 -4.01
C ARG A 42 12.67 12.87 -3.83
N VAL A 43 13.50 12.14 -4.57
CA VAL A 43 13.51 10.69 -4.58
C VAL A 43 14.81 10.18 -3.97
N VAL A 44 14.69 9.34 -2.94
CA VAL A 44 15.82 8.70 -2.26
C VAL A 44 15.64 7.18 -2.20
N ASP A 45 16.73 6.45 -1.98
CA ASP A 45 16.67 5.01 -1.69
C ASP A 45 16.42 4.72 -0.20
N ASP A 46 16.31 3.44 0.15
CA ASP A 46 16.12 2.96 1.52
C ASP A 46 17.28 3.32 2.49
N GLY A 47 18.42 3.76 1.96
CA GLY A 47 19.52 4.33 2.75
C GLY A 47 19.53 5.86 2.82
N GLY A 48 18.53 6.53 2.22
CA GLY A 48 18.44 7.99 2.13
C GLY A 48 19.29 8.63 1.02
N THR A 49 19.89 7.82 0.14
CA THR A 49 20.73 8.31 -0.96
C THR A 49 19.86 8.79 -2.12
N PRO A 50 20.12 9.97 -2.71
CA PRO A 50 19.37 10.43 -3.87
C PRO A 50 19.39 9.46 -5.06
N VAL A 51 18.24 9.28 -5.70
CA VAL A 51 18.10 8.38 -6.85
C VAL A 51 18.06 9.20 -8.14
N ASP A 52 19.17 9.21 -8.87
CA ASP A 52 19.29 9.86 -10.19
C ASP A 52 18.53 9.10 -11.29
N ALA A 53 18.09 9.82 -12.32
CA ALA A 53 17.48 9.26 -13.53
C ALA A 53 16.28 8.31 -13.32
N ALA A 54 15.57 8.43 -12.18
CA ALA A 54 14.31 7.73 -11.96
C ALA A 54 13.21 8.37 -12.82
N SER A 55 12.42 7.55 -13.51
CA SER A 55 11.27 8.04 -14.27
C SER A 55 10.21 8.52 -13.29
N ILE A 56 9.75 9.77 -13.45
CA ILE A 56 8.79 10.39 -12.55
C ILE A 56 7.67 11.08 -13.32
N SER A 57 6.46 11.03 -12.77
CA SER A 57 5.31 11.79 -13.24
C SER A 57 4.55 12.43 -12.08
N LEU A 58 4.27 13.73 -12.21
CA LEU A 58 3.42 14.52 -11.32
C LEU A 58 2.05 14.71 -11.99
N VAL A 59 0.98 14.27 -11.34
CA VAL A 59 -0.41 14.35 -11.83
C VAL A 59 -1.14 15.43 -11.07
N PHE A 60 -1.60 16.48 -11.76
CA PHE A 60 -2.17 17.68 -11.15
C PHE A 60 -3.69 17.70 -11.31
N GLY A 61 -4.45 17.21 -10.32
CA GLY A 61 -5.92 17.23 -10.32
C GLY A 61 -6.63 16.33 -11.34
N SER A 62 -5.93 15.91 -12.40
CA SER A 62 -6.49 15.06 -13.45
C SER A 62 -5.38 14.24 -14.10
N TYR A 63 -5.71 12.99 -14.47
CA TYR A 63 -4.82 12.08 -15.19
C TYR A 63 -4.40 12.58 -16.57
N GLU A 64 -5.03 13.61 -17.11
CA GLU A 64 -4.63 14.28 -18.35
C GLU A 64 -3.63 15.42 -18.12
N ASN A 65 -3.59 15.98 -16.91
CA ASN A 65 -2.72 17.10 -16.53
C ASN A 65 -1.44 16.60 -15.86
N VAL A 66 -0.54 16.06 -16.68
CA VAL A 66 0.67 15.38 -16.21
C VAL A 66 1.95 16.13 -16.60
N ALA A 67 2.91 16.17 -15.68
CA ALA A 67 4.29 16.53 -15.97
C ALA A 67 5.21 15.34 -15.71
N SER A 68 5.91 14.88 -16.74
CA SER A 68 6.78 13.70 -16.65
C SER A 68 8.22 14.05 -16.99
N GLY A 69 9.16 13.30 -16.42
CA GLY A 69 10.58 13.45 -16.71
C GLY A 69 11.42 12.44 -15.96
N LYS A 70 12.65 12.83 -15.65
CA LYS A 70 13.57 12.05 -14.84
C LYS A 70 14.10 12.91 -13.70
N THR A 71 14.36 12.29 -12.56
CA THR A 71 15.06 12.94 -11.46
C THR A 71 16.49 13.32 -11.86
N GLY A 72 16.99 14.42 -11.29
CA GLY A 72 18.40 14.81 -11.41
C GLY A 72 19.31 14.04 -10.45
N ARG A 73 20.61 14.38 -10.47
CA ARG A 73 21.65 13.76 -9.60
C ARG A 73 21.39 13.94 -8.11
N ASP A 74 20.64 14.97 -7.74
CA ASP A 74 20.20 15.27 -6.39
C ASP A 74 18.89 14.55 -6.01
N GLY A 75 18.36 13.71 -6.91
CA GLY A 75 17.12 12.96 -6.75
C GLY A 75 15.87 13.80 -7.01
N SER A 76 15.99 15.04 -7.46
CA SER A 76 14.86 15.97 -7.53
C SER A 76 14.24 16.06 -8.92
N PHE A 77 12.93 16.33 -8.96
CA PHE A 77 12.20 16.74 -10.16
C PHE A 77 11.12 17.75 -9.78
N THR A 78 11.07 18.88 -10.49
CA THR A 78 10.11 19.96 -10.23
C THR A 78 9.25 20.18 -11.46
N ALA A 79 7.94 20.33 -11.27
CA ALA A 79 7.04 20.75 -12.33
C ALA A 79 6.04 21.81 -11.87
N GLU A 80 5.53 22.54 -12.85
CA GLU A 80 4.53 23.59 -12.68
C GLU A 80 3.43 23.42 -13.74
N ARG A 81 2.18 23.47 -13.29
CA ARG A 81 0.97 23.35 -14.12
C ARG A 81 -0.13 24.24 -13.57
N LEU A 82 -1.06 24.64 -14.43
CA LEU A 82 -2.36 25.15 -13.98
C LEU A 82 -3.17 23.98 -13.41
N ASN A 83 -3.82 24.19 -12.28
CA ASN A 83 -4.66 23.19 -11.63
C ASN A 83 -5.84 23.85 -10.90
N HIS A 84 -7.00 23.22 -10.87
CA HIS A 84 -8.15 23.65 -10.09
C HIS A 84 -8.30 22.90 -8.76
N ASP A 85 -7.54 21.82 -8.58
CA ASP A 85 -7.59 20.96 -7.40
C ASP A 85 -6.44 21.18 -6.41
N LEU A 86 -6.64 20.69 -5.18
CA LEU A 86 -5.67 20.78 -4.09
C LEU A 86 -4.62 19.67 -4.07
N TRP A 87 -4.81 18.63 -4.88
CA TRP A 87 -4.01 17.41 -4.82
C TRP A 87 -3.06 17.28 -6.01
N CYS A 88 -1.95 16.59 -5.76
CA CYS A 88 -0.99 16.19 -6.79
C CYS A 88 -0.44 14.80 -6.46
N ASP A 89 -0.54 13.88 -7.41
CA ASP A 89 0.03 12.54 -7.24
C ASP A 89 1.46 12.51 -7.77
N VAL A 90 2.29 11.68 -7.15
CA VAL A 90 3.68 11.49 -7.57
C VAL A 90 3.92 10.02 -7.83
N ASN A 91 4.25 9.66 -9.07
CA ASN A 91 4.58 8.28 -9.43
C ASN A 91 6.04 8.21 -9.86
N VAL A 92 6.80 7.26 -9.30
CA VAL A 92 8.22 7.09 -9.58
C VAL A 92 8.52 5.63 -9.88
N ARG A 93 9.31 5.40 -10.93
CA ARG A 93 9.78 4.07 -11.35
C ARG A 93 11.26 4.10 -11.66
N LYS A 94 11.96 3.03 -11.26
CA LYS A 94 13.35 2.78 -11.65
C LYS A 94 13.67 1.30 -11.61
N ASP A 95 14.38 0.82 -12.63
CA ASP A 95 14.88 -0.55 -12.65
C ASP A 95 15.76 -0.84 -11.43
N GLY A 96 15.56 -2.02 -10.82
CA GLY A 96 16.22 -2.39 -9.57
C GLY A 96 15.56 -1.84 -8.29
N TYR A 97 14.43 -1.12 -8.41
CA TYR A 97 13.67 -0.60 -7.28
C TYR A 97 12.20 -1.06 -7.35
N TYR A 98 11.51 -1.00 -6.22
CA TYR A 98 10.04 -1.07 -6.19
C TYR A 98 9.47 0.29 -6.56
N ASP A 99 8.42 0.28 -7.40
CA ASP A 99 7.71 1.50 -7.77
C ASP A 99 7.16 2.21 -6.54
N ALA A 100 7.19 3.53 -6.60
CA ALA A 100 6.80 4.44 -5.53
C ALA A 100 5.65 5.32 -5.98
N THR A 101 4.63 5.45 -5.14
CA THR A 101 3.51 6.33 -5.45
C THR A 101 3.01 7.13 -4.24
N LEU A 102 2.82 8.42 -4.42
CA LEU A 102 2.14 9.28 -3.47
C LEU A 102 0.73 9.56 -3.99
N HIS A 103 -0.31 9.04 -3.32
CA HIS A 103 -1.72 9.00 -3.78
C HIS A 103 -2.74 9.17 -2.63
N PRO A 104 -3.82 9.94 -2.84
CA PRO A 104 -3.78 11.33 -3.30
C PRO A 104 -3.31 12.24 -2.15
N SER A 105 -2.25 13.00 -2.38
CA SER A 105 -1.78 13.95 -1.37
C SER A 105 -2.37 15.32 -1.63
N VAL A 106 -3.19 15.79 -0.70
CA VAL A 106 -3.57 17.21 -0.59
C VAL A 106 -2.31 17.97 -0.19
N LEU A 107 -1.57 18.45 -1.19
CA LEU A 107 -0.32 19.19 -0.99
C LEU A 107 -0.55 20.69 -0.84
N MET A 108 -1.76 21.15 -1.14
CA MET A 108 -2.14 22.55 -1.12
C MET A 108 -3.29 22.79 -0.15
N GLU A 109 -3.31 23.97 0.45
CA GLU A 109 -4.28 24.36 1.47
C GLU A 109 -5.17 25.51 1.02
N LYS A 110 -4.57 26.50 0.33
CA LYS A 110 -5.23 27.76 -0.01
C LYS A 110 -4.62 28.39 -1.26
N THR A 111 -5.19 29.50 -1.72
CA THR A 111 -4.68 30.27 -2.85
C THR A 111 -4.41 31.73 -2.47
N ASP A 112 -3.42 32.35 -3.12
CA ASP A 112 -3.20 33.81 -3.09
C ASP A 112 -3.98 34.56 -4.19
N GLY A 113 -4.85 33.87 -4.92
CA GLY A 113 -5.60 34.38 -6.07
C GLY A 113 -4.97 34.07 -7.42
N VAL A 114 -3.69 33.67 -7.47
CA VAL A 114 -2.98 33.29 -8.71
C VAL A 114 -2.37 31.89 -8.60
N ARG A 115 -1.92 31.51 -7.40
CA ARG A 115 -1.17 30.29 -7.11
C ARG A 115 -1.82 29.49 -6.00
N TRP A 116 -1.55 28.19 -6.01
CA TRP A 116 -1.76 27.33 -4.86
C TRP A 116 -0.63 27.51 -3.82
N LEU A 117 -1.01 27.42 -2.55
CA LEU A 117 -0.13 27.52 -1.39
C LEU A 117 -0.21 26.23 -0.55
N PRO A 118 0.91 25.75 0.04
CA PRO A 118 2.26 26.32 -0.04
C PRO A 118 2.81 26.35 -1.47
N TRP A 119 3.57 27.39 -1.80
CA TRP A 119 4.15 27.51 -3.15
C TRP A 119 5.39 26.61 -3.25
N ASN A 120 5.36 25.64 -4.16
CA ASN A 120 6.45 24.68 -4.36
C ASN A 120 6.80 23.85 -3.10
N PRO A 121 5.84 23.08 -2.53
CA PRO A 121 6.19 22.12 -1.49
C PRO A 121 7.16 21.08 -2.04
N GLU A 122 8.04 20.63 -1.16
CA GLU A 122 8.90 19.48 -1.42
C GLU A 122 8.28 18.23 -0.78
N VAL A 123 8.11 17.18 -1.58
CA VAL A 123 7.66 15.86 -1.10
C VAL A 123 8.78 14.84 -1.32
N THR A 124 9.07 14.04 -0.29
CA THR A 124 10.11 13.01 -0.38
C THR A 124 9.49 11.63 -0.59
N LEU A 125 9.97 10.90 -1.60
CA LEU A 125 9.59 9.51 -1.86
C LEU A 125 10.79 8.59 -1.67
N VAL A 126 10.56 7.45 -1.00
CA VAL A 126 11.56 6.42 -0.79
C VAL A 126 11.35 5.27 -1.78
N LEU A 127 12.23 5.15 -2.77
CA LEU A 127 12.31 3.97 -3.64
C LEU A 127 13.10 2.87 -2.91
N LYS A 128 12.41 1.83 -2.44
CA LYS A 128 13.09 0.66 -1.86
C LYS A 128 13.79 -0.13 -2.96
N ARG A 129 15.09 -0.42 -2.79
CA ARG A 129 15.84 -1.30 -3.71
C ARG A 129 15.23 -2.71 -3.71
N LYS A 130 15.33 -3.41 -4.84
CA LYS A 130 15.10 -4.86 -4.92
C LYS A 130 16.41 -5.55 -4.56
N ILE A 131 16.45 -6.30 -3.46
CA ILE A 131 17.69 -6.95 -2.99
C ILE A 131 17.70 -8.42 -3.41
N ASN A 132 16.76 -9.21 -2.90
CA ASN A 132 16.71 -10.64 -3.17
C ASN A 132 15.25 -11.16 -3.26
N PRO A 133 14.51 -10.81 -4.33
CA PRO A 133 13.20 -11.38 -4.59
C PRO A 133 13.28 -12.91 -4.74
N ALA A 134 12.50 -13.64 -3.94
CA ALA A 134 12.42 -15.09 -3.96
C ALA A 134 11.10 -15.56 -4.58
N ALA A 135 11.12 -16.74 -5.19
CA ALA A 135 9.89 -17.45 -5.54
C ALA A 135 9.16 -17.85 -4.25
N MET A 136 7.86 -17.60 -4.17
CA MET A 136 7.05 -17.82 -2.97
C MET A 136 5.72 -18.49 -3.33
N TYR A 137 5.12 -19.18 -2.35
CA TYR A 137 3.69 -19.46 -2.40
C TYR A 137 2.96 -18.14 -2.14
N ALA A 138 2.45 -17.51 -3.20
CA ALA A 138 1.83 -16.21 -3.12
C ALA A 138 0.33 -16.33 -3.38
N CYS A 139 -0.47 -16.26 -2.32
CA CYS A 139 -1.92 -16.19 -2.42
C CYS A 139 -2.32 -14.72 -2.57
N PRO A 140 -2.89 -14.31 -3.71
CA PRO A 140 -3.52 -13.00 -3.81
C PRO A 140 -4.68 -12.91 -2.81
N GLN A 141 -5.16 -11.70 -2.56
CA GLN A 141 -6.33 -11.50 -1.72
C GLN A 141 -7.50 -12.35 -2.23
N HIS A 142 -7.90 -13.34 -1.43
CA HIS A 142 -8.98 -14.26 -1.75
C HIS A 142 -9.90 -14.41 -0.54
N SER A 143 -11.20 -14.46 -0.80
CA SER A 143 -12.25 -14.71 0.18
C SER A 143 -12.43 -16.21 0.36
N TRP A 144 -11.94 -16.75 1.47
CA TRP A 144 -12.13 -18.14 1.85
C TRP A 144 -13.38 -18.26 2.71
N ILE A 145 -14.42 -18.90 2.19
CA ILE A 145 -15.62 -19.16 2.98
C ILE A 145 -15.28 -20.18 4.06
N LEU A 146 -15.39 -19.78 5.32
CA LEU A 146 -15.48 -20.72 6.42
C LEU A 146 -16.85 -21.40 6.32
N PRO A 147 -16.91 -22.74 6.29
CA PRO A 147 -18.19 -23.43 6.36
C PRO A 147 -18.94 -22.98 7.61
N GLY A 148 -20.22 -22.61 7.47
CA GLY A 148 -20.93 -21.70 8.38
C GLY A 148 -21.01 -22.09 9.86
N GLU A 149 -20.73 -23.35 10.22
CA GLU A 149 -20.68 -23.82 11.61
C GLU A 149 -19.25 -23.89 12.19
N ALA A 150 -18.22 -23.74 11.36
CA ALA A 150 -16.84 -23.90 11.75
C ALA A 150 -16.39 -22.74 12.66
N LYS A 151 -16.39 -22.98 13.96
CA LYS A 151 -15.77 -22.06 14.94
C LYS A 151 -14.25 -22.13 14.93
N ARG A 152 -13.67 -23.15 14.29
CA ARG A 152 -12.23 -23.35 14.18
C ARG A 152 -11.91 -24.05 12.87
N ALA A 153 -10.89 -23.56 12.15
CA ALA A 153 -10.39 -24.16 10.93
C ALA A 153 -8.87 -24.02 10.85
N GLU A 154 -8.22 -24.96 10.18
CA GLU A 154 -6.77 -25.01 9.99
C GLU A 154 -6.46 -24.82 8.51
N PHE A 155 -5.44 -24.01 8.20
CA PHE A 155 -5.10 -23.62 6.83
C PHE A 155 -3.66 -24.03 6.49
N ASP A 156 -3.49 -24.59 5.29
CA ASP A 156 -2.19 -24.95 4.72
C ASP A 156 -1.75 -23.84 3.74
N LEU A 157 -0.71 -23.11 4.12
CA LEU A 157 -0.19 -21.99 3.33
C LEU A 157 0.57 -22.44 2.07
N ALA A 158 1.06 -23.67 2.02
CA ALA A 158 1.73 -24.18 0.81
C ALA A 158 0.72 -24.74 -0.19
N ALA A 159 -0.38 -25.32 0.30
CA ALA A 159 -1.49 -25.77 -0.54
C ALA A 159 -2.46 -24.64 -0.91
N CYS A 160 -2.46 -23.55 -0.13
CA CYS A 160 -3.45 -22.49 -0.22
C CYS A 160 -4.88 -23.05 -0.11
N ASP A 161 -5.12 -23.86 0.92
CA ASP A 161 -6.41 -24.49 1.14
C ASP A 161 -6.61 -24.81 2.61
N TRP A 162 -7.86 -24.99 3.00
CA TRP A 162 -8.19 -25.51 4.32
C TRP A 162 -7.76 -26.97 4.44
N LEU A 163 -7.53 -27.42 5.67
CA LEU A 163 -7.42 -28.85 5.97
C LEU A 163 -8.80 -29.53 5.96
N PRO A 164 -8.87 -30.86 5.89
CA PRO A 164 -10.10 -31.61 6.09
C PRO A 164 -10.82 -31.22 7.39
N PRO A 165 -12.17 -31.17 7.38
CA PRO A 165 -13.06 -31.60 6.30
C PRO A 165 -13.36 -30.51 5.26
N TYR A 166 -12.73 -29.33 5.34
CA TYR A 166 -13.14 -28.15 4.57
C TYR A 166 -12.33 -27.91 3.30
N GLY A 167 -11.17 -28.54 3.19
CA GLY A 167 -10.32 -28.49 2.00
C GLY A 167 -9.40 -29.69 1.91
N SER A 168 -8.41 -29.56 1.03
CA SER A 168 -7.45 -30.60 0.68
C SER A 168 -6.03 -30.36 1.24
N GLY A 169 -5.86 -29.33 2.06
CA GLY A 169 -4.61 -29.03 2.75
C GLY A 169 -4.17 -30.18 3.67
N VAL A 170 -2.87 -30.28 3.93
CA VAL A 170 -2.27 -31.42 4.65
C VAL A 170 -1.40 -31.00 5.82
N VAL A 171 -0.90 -29.76 5.83
CA VAL A 171 -0.09 -29.20 6.92
C VAL A 171 -0.79 -27.99 7.50
N ALA A 172 -1.20 -28.07 8.77
CA ALA A 172 -1.81 -26.95 9.47
C ALA A 172 -0.75 -25.89 9.81
N ASP A 173 -0.66 -24.83 9.03
CA ASP A 173 0.25 -23.71 9.29
C ASP A 173 -0.41 -22.65 10.18
N LEU A 174 -1.65 -22.29 9.85
CA LEU A 174 -2.45 -21.33 10.59
C LEU A 174 -3.68 -22.01 11.18
N VAL A 175 -4.11 -21.52 12.34
CA VAL A 175 -5.36 -21.88 12.98
C VAL A 175 -6.18 -20.61 13.12
N LEU A 176 -7.38 -20.63 12.55
CA LEU A 176 -8.35 -19.57 12.72
C LEU A 176 -9.44 -20.05 13.68
N GLU A 177 -9.70 -19.29 14.74
CA GLU A 177 -10.74 -19.56 15.71
C GLU A 177 -11.66 -18.34 15.85
N VAL A 178 -12.96 -18.56 15.65
CA VAL A 178 -13.99 -17.55 15.83
C VAL A 178 -14.35 -17.48 17.31
N LEU A 179 -13.99 -16.37 17.95
CA LEU A 179 -14.26 -16.13 19.37
C LEU A 179 -15.64 -15.52 19.58
N GLU A 180 -15.97 -14.51 18.78
CA GLU A 180 -17.22 -13.76 18.86
C GLU A 180 -17.66 -13.37 17.46
N THR A 181 -18.96 -13.48 17.17
CA THR A 181 -19.58 -12.97 15.96
C THR A 181 -20.97 -12.47 16.28
N GLU A 182 -21.23 -11.22 15.94
CA GLU A 182 -22.54 -10.60 16.00
C GLU A 182 -23.01 -10.30 14.57
N TYR A 183 -24.14 -10.89 14.20
CA TYR A 183 -24.72 -10.73 12.87
C TYR A 183 -25.20 -9.29 12.64
N PRO A 184 -25.17 -8.82 11.39
CA PRO A 184 -25.64 -7.48 11.06
C PRO A 184 -27.07 -7.22 11.53
N VAL A 185 -27.22 -6.39 12.56
CA VAL A 185 -28.51 -5.81 12.93
C VAL A 185 -28.70 -4.57 12.07
N LEU A 186 -29.86 -4.42 11.44
CA LEU A 186 -30.25 -3.18 10.78
C LEU A 186 -30.28 -2.07 11.84
N ALA A 187 -29.34 -1.14 11.76
CA ALA A 187 -29.44 0.12 12.48
C ALA A 187 -30.64 0.91 11.93
N GLY A 188 -31.20 1.78 12.77
CA GLY A 188 -32.38 2.59 12.40
C GLY A 188 -32.16 3.55 11.23
N ASP A 189 -30.92 3.74 10.79
CA ASP A 189 -30.51 4.54 9.63
C ASP A 189 -30.30 3.71 8.34
N GLY A 190 -30.55 2.40 8.39
CA GLY A 190 -30.34 1.47 7.28
C GLY A 190 -28.90 0.94 7.15
N SER A 191 -27.96 1.40 8.00
CA SER A 191 -26.63 0.78 8.11
C SER A 191 -26.73 -0.56 8.83
N ARG A 192 -25.78 -1.46 8.58
CA ARG A 192 -25.75 -2.80 9.20
C ARG A 192 -24.47 -2.96 10.00
N GLY A 193 -24.56 -2.85 11.32
CA GLY A 193 -23.41 -3.01 12.21
C GLY A 193 -23.11 -4.49 12.43
N TRP A 194 -21.87 -4.92 12.22
CA TRP A 194 -21.39 -6.27 12.54
C TRP A 194 -20.16 -6.18 13.43
N LYS A 195 -19.94 -7.20 14.25
CA LYS A 195 -18.74 -7.35 15.07
C LYS A 195 -18.25 -8.78 14.96
N SER A 196 -16.95 -8.96 14.79
CA SER A 196 -16.31 -10.26 14.87
C SER A 196 -15.00 -10.16 15.62
N LYS A 197 -14.68 -11.20 16.38
CA LYS A 197 -13.40 -11.38 17.05
C LYS A 197 -12.86 -12.75 16.69
N VAL A 198 -11.66 -12.79 16.13
CA VAL A 198 -10.96 -14.03 15.80
C VAL A 198 -9.62 -14.10 16.49
N ARG A 199 -9.21 -15.33 16.80
CA ARG A 199 -7.84 -15.66 17.11
C ARG A 199 -7.21 -16.30 15.88
N LEU A 200 -6.12 -15.69 15.42
CA LEU A 200 -5.15 -16.32 14.53
C LEU A 200 -4.04 -16.90 15.40
N SER A 201 -3.81 -18.20 15.33
CA SER A 201 -2.71 -18.88 16.01
C SER A 201 -2.02 -19.86 15.08
N PHE A 202 -1.01 -20.57 15.60
CA PHE A 202 -0.18 -21.50 14.85
C PHE A 202 -0.23 -22.89 15.48
N SER A 203 -0.17 -23.92 14.63
CA SER A 203 -0.26 -25.32 15.09
C SER A 203 1.00 -25.79 15.82
N ASN A 204 2.14 -25.13 15.59
CA ASN A 204 3.41 -25.47 16.20
C ASN A 204 3.77 -24.45 17.30
N PRO A 205 4.15 -24.89 18.53
CA PRO A 205 4.48 -23.99 19.64
C PRO A 205 5.62 -23.00 19.38
N LYS A 206 6.48 -23.25 18.39
CA LYS A 206 7.58 -22.36 18.01
C LYS A 206 7.28 -21.54 16.76
N ASP A 207 6.10 -21.66 16.18
CA ASP A 207 5.65 -20.75 15.13
C ASP A 207 5.08 -19.47 15.74
N GLY A 208 4.85 -18.46 14.90
CA GLY A 208 4.35 -17.18 15.40
C GLY A 208 4.34 -16.08 14.37
N LEU A 209 3.94 -14.89 14.83
CA LEU A 209 3.88 -13.66 14.03
C LEU A 209 4.48 -12.45 14.73
N VAL A 210 4.85 -11.47 13.93
CA VAL A 210 5.21 -10.11 14.34
C VAL A 210 4.27 -9.15 13.61
N VAL A 211 3.61 -8.29 14.37
CA VAL A 211 2.83 -7.17 13.83
C VAL A 211 3.80 -6.06 13.44
N VAL A 212 3.73 -5.63 12.19
CA VAL A 212 4.60 -4.59 11.65
C VAL A 212 3.73 -3.40 11.25
N PRO A 213 4.01 -2.19 11.77
CA PRO A 213 3.30 -1.01 11.31
C PRO A 213 3.56 -0.77 9.82
N VAL A 214 2.51 -0.42 9.11
CA VAL A 214 2.54 0.05 7.73
C VAL A 214 2.06 1.49 7.78
N ASP A 215 2.73 2.40 7.08
CA ASP A 215 2.38 3.82 7.13
C ASP A 215 0.89 4.03 6.76
N PRO A 216 0.05 4.49 7.73
CA PRO A 216 -1.38 4.67 7.52
C PRO A 216 -1.74 5.80 6.57
N THR A 217 -0.80 6.72 6.30
CA THR A 217 -1.08 7.97 5.58
C THR A 217 -1.50 7.76 4.12
N GLY A 218 -1.51 6.52 3.63
CA GLY A 218 -1.83 6.23 2.23
C GLY A 218 -0.74 6.65 1.27
N GLU A 219 0.37 7.20 1.77
CA GLU A 219 1.59 7.46 1.03
C GLU A 219 2.24 6.11 0.71
N ARG A 220 1.71 5.43 -0.32
CA ARG A 220 2.23 4.20 -0.93
C ARG A 220 3.57 4.47 -1.61
N THR A 221 4.49 5.13 -0.92
CA THR A 221 5.80 5.54 -1.43
C THR A 221 6.63 4.35 -1.89
N SER A 222 6.23 3.11 -1.60
CA SER A 222 6.81 1.92 -2.23
C SER A 222 5.79 0.78 -2.30
N ARG A 223 5.75 0.05 -3.42
CA ARG A 223 5.00 -1.21 -3.59
C ARG A 223 5.45 -2.31 -2.61
N LEU A 224 6.67 -2.24 -2.12
CA LEU A 224 7.11 -3.08 -0.99
C LEU A 224 6.70 -2.41 0.32
N LEU A 225 5.63 -2.90 0.93
CA LEU A 225 5.05 -2.38 2.17
C LEU A 225 5.87 -2.78 3.39
N LEU A 226 6.10 -4.08 3.56
CA LEU A 226 6.81 -4.66 4.69
C LEU A 226 8.34 -4.69 4.48
N PRO A 227 9.15 -4.88 5.54
CA PRO A 227 10.59 -5.07 5.44
C PRO A 227 10.98 -6.20 4.47
N GLN A 228 12.19 -6.08 3.89
CA GLN A 228 12.74 -7.08 2.96
C GLN A 228 13.14 -8.38 3.65
N THR A 229 13.41 -8.33 4.95
CA THR A 229 13.89 -9.47 5.74
C THR A 229 13.04 -9.61 6.99
N ALA A 230 12.60 -10.82 7.28
CA ALA A 230 11.88 -11.15 8.51
C ALA A 230 12.77 -10.90 9.75
N PRO A 231 12.22 -10.57 10.93
CA PRO A 231 13.02 -10.43 12.14
C PRO A 231 13.49 -11.80 12.66
N GLU A 232 14.52 -11.82 13.51
CA GLU A 232 15.00 -13.06 14.16
C GLU A 232 14.11 -13.47 15.32
N ASN A 233 13.60 -12.48 16.05
CA ASN A 233 12.93 -12.63 17.33
C ASN A 233 11.62 -11.84 17.36
N GLY A 234 10.83 -12.03 18.43
CA GLY A 234 9.60 -11.28 18.69
C GLY A 234 8.32 -11.95 18.18
N TYR A 235 8.42 -13.17 17.67
CA TYR A 235 7.27 -13.94 17.19
C TYR A 235 6.35 -14.32 18.35
N GLN A 236 5.10 -13.84 18.28
CA GLN A 236 4.03 -14.17 19.20
C GLN A 236 3.24 -15.36 18.68
N PRO A 237 2.76 -16.28 19.53
CA PRO A 237 2.09 -17.51 19.13
C PRO A 237 0.66 -17.29 18.63
N GLU A 238 0.08 -16.11 18.90
CA GLU A 238 -1.27 -15.78 18.49
C GLU A 238 -1.48 -14.27 18.33
N LEU A 239 -2.55 -13.93 17.61
CA LEU A 239 -3.08 -12.58 17.48
C LEU A 239 -4.60 -12.64 17.53
N VAL A 240 -5.19 -11.81 18.38
CA VAL A 240 -6.64 -11.61 18.38
C VAL A 240 -6.95 -10.36 17.55
N ILE A 241 -7.82 -10.52 16.55
CA ILE A 241 -8.24 -9.46 15.63
C ILE A 241 -9.72 -9.22 15.84
N ALA A 242 -10.07 -7.97 16.11
CA ALA A 242 -11.46 -7.51 16.14
C ALA A 242 -11.76 -6.72 14.86
N SER A 243 -12.86 -7.06 14.22
CA SER A 243 -13.33 -6.40 13.00
C SER A 243 -14.80 -6.06 13.16
N GLY A 244 -15.21 -4.91 12.63
CA GLY A 244 -16.59 -4.44 12.72
C GLY A 244 -16.71 -3.00 12.29
N LEU A 245 -17.93 -2.57 11.98
CA LEU A 245 -18.21 -1.14 11.88
C LEU A 245 -18.24 -0.58 13.31
N PRO A 246 -17.46 0.47 13.62
CA PRO A 246 -17.48 1.03 14.96
C PRO A 246 -18.90 1.45 15.32
N ASP A 247 -19.36 1.02 16.49
CA ASP A 247 -20.37 1.77 17.23
C ASP A 247 -19.71 3.12 17.54
N PRO A 248 -20.27 4.27 17.10
CA PRO A 248 -19.62 5.58 17.22
C PRO A 248 -19.31 6.02 18.67
N VAL A 249 -19.61 5.20 19.69
CA VAL A 249 -19.47 5.52 21.11
C VAL A 249 -18.42 4.67 21.85
N ALA A 250 -17.89 3.58 21.29
CA ALA A 250 -17.04 2.64 22.05
C ALA A 250 -15.54 2.69 21.67
N ALA A 251 -14.87 3.82 21.92
CA ALA A 251 -13.40 3.89 21.89
C ALA A 251 -12.81 3.32 23.20
N GLY A 252 -12.61 2.01 23.22
CA GLY A 252 -12.06 1.28 24.37
C GLY A 252 -10.94 0.32 23.98
N GLY A 253 -9.77 0.84 23.59
CA GLY A 253 -8.49 0.12 23.61
C GLY A 253 -8.28 -1.09 22.66
N GLU A 254 -9.31 -1.58 21.96
CA GLU A 254 -9.19 -2.69 21.00
C GLU A 254 -8.82 -2.19 19.60
N LYS A 255 -7.94 -2.91 18.88
CA LYS A 255 -7.61 -2.59 17.48
C LYS A 255 -8.74 -3.06 16.57
N VAL A 256 -9.45 -2.11 15.97
CA VAL A 256 -10.56 -2.34 15.04
C VAL A 256 -10.05 -2.29 13.60
N SER A 257 -10.18 -3.38 12.84
CA SER A 257 -9.98 -3.35 11.39
C SER A 257 -11.32 -3.06 10.69
N ALA A 258 -11.71 -1.79 10.63
CA ALA A 258 -12.90 -1.39 9.89
C ALA A 258 -12.50 -1.08 8.45
N GLY A 259 -12.76 -1.97 7.49
CA GLY A 259 -12.96 -1.72 6.04
C GLY A 259 -12.01 -0.78 5.27
N VAL A 260 -10.94 -0.32 5.90
CA VAL A 260 -10.01 0.71 5.47
C VAL A 260 -8.63 0.06 5.60
N MET A 261 -7.77 0.32 4.62
CA MET A 261 -6.39 -0.17 4.59
C MET A 261 -5.78 -0.13 6.00
N SER A 262 -5.40 -1.29 6.52
CA SER A 262 -4.83 -1.38 7.86
C SER A 262 -3.47 -0.68 7.91
N ASP A 263 -3.20 0.01 9.01
CA ASP A 263 -1.91 0.63 9.33
C ASP A 263 -0.86 -0.38 9.81
N TRP A 264 -1.06 -1.65 9.46
CA TRP A 264 -0.16 -2.75 9.82
C TRP A 264 -0.32 -3.93 8.88
N GLY A 265 0.75 -4.72 8.81
CA GLY A 265 0.78 -6.05 8.22
C GLY A 265 1.44 -7.04 9.18
N LEU A 266 1.66 -8.26 8.70
CA LEU A 266 2.20 -9.35 9.49
C LEU A 266 3.43 -9.94 8.81
N ILE A 267 4.41 -10.29 9.63
CA ILE A 267 5.47 -11.24 9.26
C ILE A 267 5.25 -12.48 10.11
N PHE A 268 5.30 -13.66 9.51
CA PHE A 268 5.08 -14.91 10.23
C PHE A 268 6.20 -15.91 10.00
N ARG A 269 6.35 -16.82 10.97
CA ARG A 269 7.23 -17.99 10.94
C ARG A 269 6.37 -19.24 11.11
N VAL A 270 6.51 -20.18 10.19
CA VAL A 270 5.75 -21.45 10.18
C VAL A 270 6.65 -22.66 9.96
N ARG A 271 6.13 -23.85 10.29
CA ARG A 271 6.79 -25.15 10.09
C ARG A 271 8.15 -25.23 10.79
N SER A 272 8.24 -24.64 11.99
CA SER A 272 9.48 -24.65 12.77
C SER A 272 9.87 -26.08 13.17
N LYS A 273 11.14 -26.43 13.00
CA LYS A 273 11.74 -27.64 13.57
C LYS A 273 12.66 -27.23 14.70
N VAL A 274 12.63 -27.99 15.79
CA VAL A 274 13.49 -27.76 16.95
C VAL A 274 14.54 -28.85 17.10
N ASP A 275 15.67 -28.50 17.70
CA ASP A 275 16.63 -29.47 18.20
C ASP A 275 16.19 -30.09 19.55
N GLU A 276 17.04 -30.95 20.13
CA GLU A 276 16.81 -31.58 21.43
C GLU A 276 16.70 -30.59 22.59
N LYS A 277 17.19 -29.35 22.42
CA LYS A 277 17.11 -28.28 23.41
C LYS A 277 15.85 -27.43 23.25
N GLY A 278 15.05 -27.68 22.21
CA GLY A 278 13.85 -26.89 21.90
C GLY A 278 14.15 -25.61 21.13
N GLU A 279 15.35 -25.45 20.57
CA GLU A 279 15.77 -24.30 19.77
C GLU A 279 15.42 -24.49 18.30
N VAL A 280 14.93 -23.43 17.65
CA VAL A 280 14.52 -23.50 16.24
C VAL A 280 15.73 -23.65 15.34
N VAL A 281 15.82 -24.78 14.62
CA VAL A 281 16.90 -25.09 13.66
C VAL A 281 16.47 -24.94 12.19
N SER A 282 15.17 -24.96 11.93
CA SER A 282 14.61 -24.77 10.60
C SER A 282 13.25 -24.10 10.73
N SER A 283 12.92 -23.16 9.85
CA SER A 283 11.54 -22.66 9.70
C SER A 283 11.35 -22.04 8.32
N LEU A 284 10.10 -21.78 7.96
CA LEU A 284 9.74 -20.97 6.80
C LEU A 284 9.23 -19.61 7.26
N TYR A 285 9.49 -18.59 6.46
CA TYR A 285 9.09 -17.22 6.75
C TYR A 285 8.17 -16.69 5.68
N GLY A 286 7.24 -15.83 6.07
CA GLY A 286 6.31 -15.21 5.14
C GLY A 286 5.75 -13.90 5.66
N LYS A 287 4.88 -13.31 4.85
CA LYS A 287 4.25 -12.03 5.17
C LYS A 287 2.81 -11.97 4.70
N MET A 288 2.04 -11.09 5.35
CA MET A 288 0.72 -10.64 4.91
C MET A 288 0.77 -9.12 4.89
N ASN A 289 0.58 -8.52 3.71
CA ASN A 289 0.64 -7.07 3.55
C ASN A 289 -0.47 -6.35 4.34
N TYR A 290 -1.58 -7.06 4.56
CA TYR A 290 -2.73 -6.60 5.29
C TYR A 290 -3.12 -7.66 6.32
N PRO A 291 -3.78 -7.27 7.42
CA PRO A 291 -4.35 -8.23 8.33
C PRO A 291 -5.41 -9.06 7.62
N PRO A 292 -5.58 -10.33 8.01
CA PRO A 292 -6.74 -11.07 7.57
C PRO A 292 -8.01 -10.39 8.04
N LEU A 293 -8.99 -10.26 7.14
CA LEU A 293 -10.30 -9.69 7.45
C LEU A 293 -11.34 -10.80 7.46
N LEU A 294 -12.17 -10.85 8.50
CA LEU A 294 -13.44 -11.54 8.36
C LEU A 294 -14.44 -10.58 7.73
N LEU A 295 -15.09 -11.02 6.66
CA LEU A 295 -16.24 -10.37 6.09
C LEU A 295 -17.43 -11.30 6.23
N PHE A 296 -18.60 -10.77 6.53
CA PHE A 296 -19.83 -11.50 6.29
C PHE A 296 -20.13 -11.45 4.80
N ASP A 297 -20.32 -12.63 4.21
CA ASP A 297 -20.79 -12.69 2.83
C ASP A 297 -22.25 -12.24 2.80
N TRP A 298 -22.51 -11.13 2.11
CA TRP A 298 -23.80 -10.48 2.04
C TRP A 298 -24.70 -11.05 0.95
N GLU A 299 -24.13 -11.80 0.00
CA GLU A 299 -24.87 -12.53 -1.05
C GLU A 299 -25.21 -13.97 -0.59
N ALA A 300 -24.50 -14.50 0.40
CA ALA A 300 -24.87 -15.75 1.03
C ALA A 300 -26.02 -15.55 2.03
N ASP A 301 -27.23 -15.96 1.63
CA ASP A 301 -28.46 -16.04 2.47
C ASP A 301 -28.32 -16.85 3.79
N GLU A 302 -27.12 -17.28 4.18
CA GLU A 302 -26.87 -18.33 5.19
C GLU A 302 -25.89 -17.94 6.30
N GLY A 303 -25.55 -16.65 6.48
CA GLY A 303 -24.71 -16.24 7.62
C GLY A 303 -23.27 -16.78 7.58
N LYS A 304 -22.74 -16.99 6.37
CA LYS A 304 -21.38 -17.51 6.16
C LYS A 304 -20.33 -16.44 6.49
N ILE A 305 -19.23 -16.89 7.09
CA ILE A 305 -18.09 -16.04 7.42
C ILE A 305 -17.05 -16.24 6.32
N SER A 306 -16.67 -15.17 5.62
CA SER A 306 -15.58 -15.15 4.66
C SER A 306 -14.30 -14.66 5.34
N TRP A 307 -13.21 -15.40 5.15
CA TRP A 307 -11.88 -15.02 5.59
C TRP A 307 -11.06 -14.52 4.39
N ASN A 308 -10.82 -13.22 4.34
CA ASN A 308 -10.00 -12.61 3.31
C ASN A 308 -8.53 -12.69 3.71
N LEU A 309 -7.77 -13.44 2.93
CA LEU A 309 -6.35 -13.69 3.18
C LEU A 309 -5.53 -13.37 1.93
N GLU A 310 -4.50 -12.53 2.10
CA GLU A 310 -3.39 -12.35 1.17
C GLU A 310 -2.10 -12.73 1.91
N TYR A 311 -1.28 -13.60 1.33
CA TYR A 311 0.00 -13.95 1.93
C TYR A 311 1.06 -14.35 0.91
N TYR A 312 2.32 -14.29 1.37
CA TYR A 312 3.49 -14.75 0.65
C TYR A 312 4.32 -15.61 1.60
N LEU A 313 4.54 -16.88 1.26
CA LEU A 313 5.35 -17.81 2.04
C LEU A 313 6.62 -18.18 1.25
N ASN A 314 7.78 -17.90 1.83
CA ASN A 314 9.07 -18.33 1.30
C ASN A 314 9.28 -19.82 1.61
N PRO A 315 9.41 -20.70 0.60
CA PRO A 315 9.61 -22.14 0.81
C PRO A 315 11.04 -22.50 1.25
N GLU A 316 12.00 -21.58 1.10
CA GLU A 316 13.41 -21.87 1.34
C GLU A 316 13.68 -21.94 2.86
N PRO A 317 14.13 -23.10 3.39
CA PRO A 317 14.37 -23.26 4.82
C PRO A 317 15.34 -22.21 5.37
N ASN A 318 14.95 -21.56 6.47
CA ASN A 318 15.72 -20.51 7.15
C ASN A 318 15.99 -19.23 6.34
N SER A 319 15.50 -19.13 5.11
CA SER A 319 15.53 -17.88 4.36
C SER A 319 14.51 -16.91 4.94
N ARG A 320 15.02 -15.79 5.45
CA ARG A 320 14.20 -14.68 5.94
C ARG A 320 13.81 -13.67 4.86
N ALA A 321 14.12 -13.94 3.58
CA ALA A 321 13.77 -13.03 2.50
C ALA A 321 12.25 -12.94 2.31
N LEU A 322 11.72 -11.71 2.31
CA LEU A 322 10.30 -11.39 2.22
C LEU A 322 9.92 -10.68 0.90
N GLU A 323 10.89 -10.47 0.01
CA GLU A 323 10.66 -9.92 -1.33
C GLU A 323 10.13 -11.02 -2.25
N PHE A 324 8.99 -10.79 -2.89
CA PHE A 324 8.38 -11.76 -3.82
C PHE A 324 8.86 -11.50 -5.26
N ASP A 325 9.35 -12.54 -5.93
CA ASP A 325 9.55 -12.55 -7.38
C ASP A 325 8.20 -12.71 -8.08
N THR A 326 7.65 -11.59 -8.57
CA THR A 326 6.32 -11.55 -9.21
C THR A 326 6.23 -12.39 -10.49
N LYS A 327 7.35 -12.89 -11.02
CA LYS A 327 7.38 -13.80 -12.18
C LYS A 327 7.31 -15.28 -11.79
N LYS A 328 7.41 -15.60 -10.49
CA LYS A 328 7.51 -16.97 -9.99
C LYS A 328 6.64 -17.19 -8.75
N ASN A 329 5.33 -17.29 -8.97
CA ASN A 329 4.41 -17.84 -7.97
C ASN A 329 4.53 -19.37 -7.95
N LEU A 330 4.65 -19.97 -6.77
CA LEU A 330 4.75 -21.41 -6.58
C LEU A 330 3.40 -22.09 -6.39
N LEU A 331 2.33 -21.32 -6.13
CA LEU A 331 0.97 -21.85 -6.18
C LEU A 331 0.59 -22.11 -7.64
N LYS A 332 0.07 -23.31 -7.92
CA LYS A 332 -0.47 -23.63 -9.23
C LYS A 332 -1.86 -23.01 -9.35
N ALA A 333 -2.09 -22.28 -10.43
CA ALA A 333 -3.41 -21.75 -10.77
C ALA A 333 -4.32 -22.90 -11.24
N GLU A 334 -4.78 -23.75 -10.32
CA GLU A 334 -5.86 -24.69 -10.61
C GLU A 334 -7.21 -23.97 -10.46
N GLY A 335 -7.50 -23.04 -11.38
CA GLY A 335 -8.82 -22.40 -11.54
C GLY A 335 -9.39 -21.61 -10.35
N ARG A 336 -8.68 -21.52 -9.22
CA ARG A 336 -9.10 -20.79 -8.00
C ARG A 336 -8.37 -19.46 -7.81
N LEU A 337 -7.31 -19.22 -8.57
CA LEU A 337 -6.40 -18.07 -8.41
C LEU A 337 -6.27 -17.28 -9.72
N ASP A 338 -7.40 -16.90 -10.32
CA ASP A 338 -7.45 -16.15 -11.58
C ASP A 338 -7.12 -14.66 -11.41
N TRP A 339 -5.97 -14.28 -10.82
CA TRP A 339 -5.47 -12.90 -10.92
C TRP A 339 -3.94 -12.82 -10.82
N VAL A 340 -3.25 -12.97 -11.95
CA VAL A 340 -1.87 -12.47 -12.12
C VAL A 340 -1.86 -10.97 -12.54
N HIS A 341 -3.04 -10.35 -12.69
CA HIS A 341 -3.17 -9.04 -13.32
C HIS A 341 -3.45 -7.84 -12.39
N VAL A 342 -3.48 -7.98 -11.07
CA VAL A 342 -3.76 -6.83 -10.16
C VAL A 342 -2.48 -6.18 -9.58
N ILE A 343 -1.29 -6.65 -9.97
CA ILE A 343 -0.01 -6.05 -9.53
C ILE A 343 0.81 -5.45 -10.70
N ASN A 344 0.18 -5.18 -11.85
CA ASN A 344 0.75 -4.35 -12.93
C ASN A 344 -0.38 -3.66 -13.70
N PRO A 345 -0.32 -2.33 -13.87
CA PRO A 345 0.64 -1.72 -14.79
C PRO A 345 1.77 -0.88 -14.18
#